data_AF-A0A954GQ65-F1
#
_entry.id   AF-A0A954GQ65-F1
#
_cell.length_a   1.000
_cell.length_b   1.000
_cell.length_c   1.000
_cell.angle_alpha   90.00
_cell.angle_beta   90.00
_cell.angle_gamma   90.00
#
_symmetry.space_group_name_H-M   'P 1'
#
loop_
_entity.id
_entity.type
_entity.pdbx_description
1 polymer ?
#
loop_
_entity_poly.entity_id
_entity_poly.type
_entity_poly.pdbx_seq_one_letter_code
_entity_poly.pdbx_strand_id
1 'polypeptide(L)'
;MLLDQNPFSRRQFLGACALGAGMVASRGMGAFADPFLKILMPRDRVPLSFIIDDSTCLVNMGHYAYPQFATAWPDRAEYKKDWTKWPREIPDVFVREFGEWCGENGVKGKYSIVPNPACVGWLDRELPGWSHRQLEESLKLVRELMVPNWDIHPEMITHTRVIDLKTGRPFGDINAGTMENSYPQEDKSVDELANYLAYALRILKNCELPCEGITTPGGFGNRVKTKLPQAVFEAVRDVYGTDLPHFFKYVSDGDESAEPTLERWKHDSTD
;
A
#
# COMPACT_ATOMS: atom_id res chain seq x y z
N MET A 1 -39.94 9.28 -11.57
CA MET A 1 -39.61 8.51 -10.35
C MET A 1 -38.10 8.31 -10.37
N LEU A 2 -37.37 9.21 -9.72
CA LEU A 2 -35.90 9.18 -9.67
C LEU A 2 -35.53 8.04 -8.72
N LEU A 3 -34.89 6.99 -9.26
CA LEU A 3 -34.24 5.98 -8.44
C LEU A 3 -33.06 6.66 -7.75
N ASP A 4 -33.14 6.71 -6.44
CA ASP A 4 -32.12 7.21 -5.53
C ASP A 4 -30.83 6.40 -5.75
N GLN A 5 -29.90 6.94 -6.55
CA GLN A 5 -28.58 6.34 -6.76
C GLN A 5 -27.67 6.77 -5.62
N ASN A 6 -27.87 6.16 -4.46
CA ASN A 6 -26.87 6.21 -3.40
C ASN A 6 -25.87 5.08 -3.68
N PRO A 7 -24.64 5.36 -4.17
CA PRO A 7 -23.68 4.30 -4.43
C PRO A 7 -23.29 3.66 -3.10
N PHE A 8 -23.54 2.36 -2.96
CA PHE A 8 -23.05 1.58 -1.83
C PHE A 8 -21.55 1.82 -1.66
N SER A 9 -21.14 2.35 -0.52
CA SER A 9 -19.73 2.37 -0.14
C SER A 9 -19.21 0.94 0.04
N ARG A 10 -17.91 0.69 -0.18
CA ARG A 10 -17.30 -0.63 0.02
C ARG A 10 -17.61 -1.20 1.42
N ARG A 11 -17.65 -0.36 2.46
CA ARG A 11 -18.05 -0.75 3.83
C ARG A 11 -19.50 -1.22 3.92
N GLN A 12 -20.42 -0.57 3.21
CA GLN A 12 -21.83 -1.00 3.16
C GLN A 12 -22.00 -2.26 2.31
N PHE A 13 -21.22 -2.43 1.23
CA PHE A 13 -21.20 -3.66 0.44
C PHE A 13 -20.68 -4.84 1.27
N LEU A 14 -19.56 -4.69 1.97
CA LEU A 14 -19.03 -5.71 2.88
C LEU A 14 -20.00 -6.00 4.04
N GLY A 15 -20.64 -4.98 4.60
CA GLY A 15 -21.66 -5.15 5.65
C GLY A 15 -22.94 -5.86 5.17
N ALA A 16 -23.40 -5.57 3.96
CA ALA A 16 -24.55 -6.25 3.34
C ALA A 16 -24.21 -7.68 2.93
N CYS A 17 -22.99 -7.94 2.46
CA CYS A 17 -22.49 -9.28 2.18
C CYS A 17 -22.27 -10.09 3.47
N ALA A 18 -21.87 -9.48 4.58
CA ALA A 18 -21.67 -10.17 5.86
C ALA A 18 -22.96 -10.84 6.40
N LEU A 19 -24.13 -10.23 6.16
CA LEU A 19 -25.43 -10.80 6.53
C LEU A 19 -25.84 -12.00 5.65
N GLY A 20 -25.30 -12.15 4.45
CA GLY A 20 -25.50 -13.33 3.58
C GLY A 20 -24.35 -14.35 3.64
N ALA A 21 -23.13 -13.90 3.92
CA ALA A 21 -21.91 -14.70 3.95
C ALA A 21 -21.67 -15.41 5.29
N GLY A 22 -22.44 -15.09 6.34
CA GLY A 22 -22.38 -15.79 7.63
C GLY A 22 -22.64 -17.30 7.54
N MET A 23 -23.20 -17.81 6.43
CA MET A 23 -23.30 -19.25 6.15
C MET A 23 -22.22 -19.79 5.19
N VAL A 24 -21.46 -18.94 4.50
CA VAL A 24 -20.47 -19.36 3.47
C VAL A 24 -19.02 -19.18 3.95
N ALA A 25 -18.78 -18.36 4.97
CA ALA A 25 -17.44 -18.09 5.50
C ALA A 25 -16.81 -19.21 6.34
N SER A 26 -17.36 -20.44 6.32
CA SER A 26 -16.77 -21.57 7.06
C SER A 26 -15.78 -22.41 6.26
N ARG A 27 -15.54 -22.12 4.97
CA ARG A 27 -14.55 -22.86 4.16
C ARG A 27 -13.84 -21.93 3.20
N GLY A 28 -12.50 -21.94 3.25
CA GLY A 28 -11.63 -21.06 2.48
C GLY A 28 -12.00 -20.99 1.00
N MET A 29 -11.80 -19.81 0.41
CA MET A 29 -12.08 -19.43 -0.99
C MET A 29 -11.25 -20.21 -2.05
N GLY A 30 -10.77 -21.41 -1.74
CA GLY A 30 -10.02 -22.27 -2.66
C GLY A 30 -10.68 -23.61 -2.98
N ALA A 31 -11.88 -23.95 -2.48
CA ALA A 31 -12.37 -25.32 -2.64
C ALA A 31 -13.89 -25.54 -2.67
N PHE A 32 -14.69 -24.66 -3.29
CA PHE A 32 -16.07 -25.01 -3.70
C PHE A 32 -16.46 -24.25 -4.97
N ALA A 33 -15.83 -24.57 -6.10
CA ALA A 33 -16.54 -24.45 -7.37
C ALA A 33 -17.51 -25.64 -7.44
N ASP A 34 -18.71 -25.48 -6.89
CA ASP A 34 -19.81 -26.37 -7.27
C ASP A 34 -19.97 -26.23 -8.80
N PRO A 35 -19.87 -27.32 -9.59
CA PRO A 35 -19.96 -27.25 -11.04
C PRO A 35 -21.29 -26.65 -11.54
N PHE A 36 -22.29 -26.48 -10.67
CA PHE A 36 -23.58 -25.86 -10.97
C PHE A 36 -23.68 -24.39 -10.53
N LEU A 37 -22.70 -23.83 -9.81
CA LEU A 37 -22.73 -22.44 -9.34
C LEU A 37 -21.68 -21.60 -10.06
N LYS A 38 -22.14 -20.78 -11.02
CA LYS A 38 -21.30 -19.76 -11.66
C LYS A 38 -21.41 -18.43 -10.94
N ILE A 39 -20.33 -17.98 -10.30
CA ILE A 39 -20.23 -16.61 -9.76
C ILE A 39 -19.92 -15.67 -10.94
N LEU A 40 -20.75 -14.66 -11.14
CA LEU A 40 -20.54 -13.62 -12.14
C LEU A 40 -20.00 -12.36 -11.48
N MET A 41 -19.11 -11.65 -12.17
CA MET A 41 -18.66 -10.34 -11.73
C MET A 41 -19.84 -9.35 -11.75
N PRO A 42 -19.83 -8.32 -10.89
CA PRO A 42 -20.86 -7.29 -10.90
C PRO A 42 -21.07 -6.73 -12.32
N ARG A 43 -22.33 -6.77 -12.79
CA ARG A 43 -22.72 -6.34 -14.14
C ARG A 43 -22.08 -7.14 -15.29
N ASP A 44 -21.57 -8.34 -15.02
CA ASP A 44 -20.89 -9.21 -16.00
C ASP A 44 -19.71 -8.51 -16.71
N ARG A 45 -18.98 -7.69 -15.96
CA ARG A 45 -17.82 -6.93 -16.43
C ARG A 45 -16.59 -7.27 -15.60
N VAL A 46 -15.42 -7.23 -16.24
CA VAL A 46 -14.14 -7.30 -15.54
C VAL A 46 -13.91 -5.96 -14.83
N PRO A 47 -13.79 -5.91 -13.49
CA PRO A 47 -13.42 -4.68 -12.81
C PRO A 47 -11.97 -4.32 -13.14
N LEU A 48 -11.73 -3.05 -13.46
CA LEU A 48 -10.39 -2.50 -13.61
C LEU A 48 -10.05 -1.70 -12.36
N SER A 49 -8.85 -1.91 -11.81
CA SER A 49 -8.31 -1.17 -10.68
C SER A 49 -7.00 -0.50 -11.09
N PHE A 50 -6.85 0.78 -10.76
CA PHE A 50 -5.58 1.48 -10.96
C PHE A 50 -4.70 1.36 -9.72
N ILE A 51 -3.40 1.18 -9.92
CA ILE A 51 -2.41 1.24 -8.85
C ILE A 51 -1.56 2.48 -9.08
N ILE A 52 -1.65 3.43 -8.16
CA ILE A 52 -0.72 4.55 -8.07
C ILE A 52 0.32 4.17 -7.01
N ASP A 53 1.53 3.88 -7.47
CA ASP A 53 2.68 3.53 -6.62
C ASP A 53 3.51 4.77 -6.27
N ASP A 54 4.23 4.68 -5.15
CA ASP A 54 5.21 5.66 -4.68
C ASP A 54 4.70 7.09 -4.45
N SER A 55 3.39 7.30 -4.45
CA SER A 55 2.82 8.60 -4.09
C SER A 55 2.92 8.88 -2.60
N THR A 56 2.91 10.16 -2.23
CA THR A 56 2.83 10.63 -0.84
C THR A 56 2.39 12.11 -0.81
N CYS A 57 2.20 12.68 0.37
CA CYS A 57 1.87 14.10 0.54
C CYS A 57 3.09 14.98 0.26
N LEU A 58 2.93 15.97 -0.62
CA LEU A 58 3.87 17.05 -0.93
C LEU A 58 5.21 16.61 -1.55
N VAL A 59 5.87 15.57 -1.04
CA VAL A 59 7.23 15.19 -1.44
C VAL A 59 7.24 14.57 -2.84
N ASN A 60 8.03 15.14 -3.75
CA ASN A 60 8.35 14.47 -5.00
C ASN A 60 9.37 13.36 -4.77
N MET A 61 8.89 12.12 -4.68
CA MET A 61 9.72 10.92 -4.54
C MET A 61 10.81 10.84 -5.60
N GLY A 62 10.55 11.25 -6.84
CA GLY A 62 11.57 11.28 -7.89
C GLY A 62 12.77 12.15 -7.52
N HIS A 63 12.54 13.37 -7.00
CA HIS A 63 13.62 14.30 -6.63
C HIS A 63 14.51 13.74 -5.51
N TYR A 64 13.90 13.12 -4.48
CA TYR A 64 14.61 12.72 -3.27
C TYR A 64 15.12 11.27 -3.29
N ALA A 65 14.45 10.35 -4.01
CA ALA A 65 14.82 8.95 -4.08
C ALA A 65 15.95 8.68 -5.09
N TYR A 66 15.94 9.36 -6.24
CA TYR A 66 16.93 9.13 -7.31
C TYR A 66 18.40 9.28 -6.87
N PRO A 67 18.82 10.30 -6.09
CA PRO A 67 20.21 10.34 -5.62
C PRO A 67 20.58 9.14 -4.73
N GLN A 68 19.62 8.62 -3.97
CA GLN A 68 19.84 7.44 -3.11
C GLN A 68 19.96 6.17 -3.97
N PHE A 69 19.09 6.02 -4.96
CA PHE A 69 19.14 4.92 -5.92
C PHE A 69 20.40 4.97 -6.80
N ALA A 70 20.82 6.14 -7.25
CA ALA A 70 22.07 6.32 -7.99
C ALA A 70 23.30 5.94 -7.14
N THR A 71 23.27 6.23 -5.84
CA THR A 71 24.32 5.79 -4.91
C THR A 71 24.29 4.28 -4.70
N ALA A 72 23.11 3.69 -4.54
CA ALA A 72 22.95 2.25 -4.30
C ALA A 72 23.25 1.37 -5.52
N TRP A 73 22.98 1.90 -6.72
CA TRP A 73 23.15 1.22 -8.01
C TRP A 73 23.79 2.15 -9.06
N PRO A 74 25.09 2.47 -8.93
CA PRO A 74 25.77 3.50 -9.74
C PRO A 74 25.82 3.19 -11.24
N ASP A 75 25.76 1.90 -11.61
CA ASP A 75 25.86 1.47 -13.00
C ASP A 75 24.53 1.47 -13.74
N ARG A 76 23.39 1.59 -13.05
CA ARG A 76 22.07 1.56 -13.69
C ARG A 76 21.77 2.87 -14.40
N ALA A 77 21.57 2.79 -15.71
CA ALA A 77 21.28 3.95 -16.55
C ALA A 77 20.00 4.70 -16.12
N GLU A 78 19.01 3.98 -15.58
CA GLU A 78 17.74 4.55 -15.11
C GLU A 78 17.93 5.64 -14.05
N TYR A 79 18.95 5.51 -13.18
CA TYR A 79 19.23 6.44 -12.08
C TYR A 79 20.23 7.54 -12.43
N LYS A 80 20.67 7.63 -13.69
CA LYS A 80 21.55 8.71 -14.19
C LYS A 80 20.78 9.93 -14.69
N LYS A 81 19.45 9.97 -14.48
CA LYS A 81 18.62 11.13 -14.83
C LYS A 81 18.99 12.32 -13.95
N ASP A 82 18.87 13.52 -14.52
CA ASP A 82 19.16 14.78 -13.84
C ASP A 82 18.03 15.17 -12.87
N TRP A 83 17.97 14.45 -11.74
CA TRP A 83 16.96 14.63 -10.69
C TRP A 83 16.97 16.02 -10.08
N THR A 84 18.09 16.76 -10.18
CA THR A 84 18.25 18.11 -9.63
C THR A 84 17.32 19.12 -10.31
N LYS A 85 16.89 18.84 -11.55
CA LYS A 85 15.94 19.68 -12.32
C LYS A 85 14.48 19.39 -11.99
N TRP A 86 14.18 18.31 -11.27
CA TRP A 86 12.81 17.96 -10.94
C TRP A 86 12.31 18.80 -9.76
N PRO A 87 11.01 19.17 -9.73
CA PRO A 87 10.46 19.90 -8.61
C PRO A 87 10.60 19.09 -7.33
N ARG A 88 10.84 19.77 -6.21
CA ARG A 88 10.88 19.12 -4.89
C ARG A 88 9.52 18.65 -4.41
N GLU A 89 8.46 19.25 -4.95
CA GLU A 89 7.09 19.06 -4.51
C GLU A 89 6.22 18.48 -5.63
N ILE A 90 5.33 17.55 -5.29
CA ILE A 90 4.11 17.27 -6.05
C ILE A 90 3.00 18.08 -5.38
N PRO A 91 2.53 19.17 -6.01
CA PRO A 91 1.66 20.11 -5.34
C PRO A 91 0.24 19.54 -5.21
N ASP A 92 -0.44 19.88 -4.13
CA ASP A 92 -1.81 19.41 -3.84
C ASP A 92 -2.82 19.79 -4.93
N VAL A 93 -2.57 20.85 -5.71
CA VAL A 93 -3.41 21.21 -6.87
C VAL A 93 -3.45 20.09 -7.91
N PHE A 94 -2.33 19.41 -8.13
CA PHE A 94 -2.27 18.27 -9.05
C PHE A 94 -3.05 17.08 -8.49
N VAL A 95 -2.88 16.77 -7.20
CA VAL A 95 -3.59 15.67 -6.54
C VAL A 95 -5.10 15.92 -6.53
N ARG A 96 -5.51 17.18 -6.32
CA ARG A 96 -6.91 17.60 -6.38
C ARG A 96 -7.51 17.40 -7.75
N GLU A 97 -6.88 17.92 -8.80
CA GLU A 97 -7.34 17.75 -10.18
C GLU A 97 -7.46 16.27 -10.56
N PHE A 98 -6.45 15.46 -10.20
CA PHE A 98 -6.47 14.02 -10.40
C PHE A 98 -7.63 13.34 -9.65
N GLY A 99 -7.78 13.62 -8.35
CA GLY A 99 -8.81 13.00 -7.50
C GLY A 99 -10.23 13.36 -7.92
N GLU A 100 -10.47 14.63 -8.26
CA GLU A 100 -11.76 15.13 -8.78
C GLU A 100 -12.11 14.44 -10.10
N TRP A 101 -11.18 14.42 -11.06
CA TRP A 101 -11.37 13.73 -12.33
C TRP A 101 -11.65 12.24 -12.14
N CYS A 102 -10.92 11.56 -11.26
CA CYS A 102 -11.17 10.14 -10.96
C CYS A 102 -12.56 9.91 -10.37
N GLY A 103 -13.00 10.78 -9.45
CA GLY A 103 -14.34 10.73 -8.86
C GLY A 103 -15.45 10.88 -9.91
N GLU A 104 -15.32 11.86 -10.80
CA GLU A 104 -16.28 12.13 -11.89
C GLU A 104 -16.37 10.96 -12.89
N ASN A 105 -15.25 10.27 -13.13
CA ASN A 105 -15.17 9.19 -14.11
C ASN A 105 -15.32 7.78 -13.49
N GLY A 106 -15.55 7.71 -12.17
CA GLY A 106 -15.70 6.44 -11.45
C GLY A 106 -14.43 5.59 -11.41
N VAL A 107 -13.25 6.21 -11.56
CA VAL A 107 -11.95 5.57 -11.46
C VAL A 107 -11.62 5.29 -10.00
N LYS A 108 -11.18 4.07 -9.72
CA LYS A 108 -10.90 3.57 -8.37
C LYS A 108 -9.64 2.71 -8.38
N GLY A 109 -9.07 2.50 -7.21
CA GLY A 109 -8.05 1.49 -7.03
C GLY A 109 -7.25 1.67 -5.76
N LYS A 110 -5.93 1.51 -5.85
CA LYS A 110 -4.99 1.64 -4.73
C LYS A 110 -4.06 2.82 -4.95
N TYR A 111 -3.79 3.57 -3.88
CA TYR A 111 -2.94 4.75 -3.87
C TYR A 111 -1.90 4.63 -2.75
N SER A 112 -0.61 4.65 -3.09
CA SER A 112 0.45 4.67 -2.07
C SER A 112 0.43 5.97 -1.29
N ILE A 113 0.65 5.89 0.02
CA ILE A 113 1.16 7.02 0.81
C ILE A 113 2.43 6.51 1.49
N VAL A 114 3.59 6.88 0.95
CA VAL A 114 4.88 6.53 1.56
C VAL A 114 5.01 7.29 2.89
N PRO A 115 5.13 6.61 4.06
CA PRO A 115 5.03 7.25 5.38
C PRO A 115 6.22 8.14 5.79
N ASN A 116 7.42 7.83 5.32
CA ASN A 116 8.64 8.62 5.50
C ASN A 116 9.34 8.78 4.14
N PRO A 117 8.74 9.55 3.21
CA PRO A 117 9.08 9.54 1.80
C PRO A 117 10.56 9.87 1.59
N ALA A 118 11.31 8.92 1.02
CA ALA A 118 12.74 9.06 0.73
C ALA A 118 13.59 9.54 1.93
N CYS A 119 13.20 9.19 3.16
CA CYS A 119 13.83 9.66 4.39
C CYS A 119 13.77 11.19 4.61
N VAL A 120 12.87 11.91 3.94
CA VAL A 120 12.73 13.38 4.07
C VAL A 120 12.18 13.77 5.44
N GLY A 121 11.16 13.05 5.92
CA GLY A 121 10.48 13.32 7.19
C GLY A 121 9.28 12.39 7.36
N TRP A 122 8.71 12.33 8.56
CA TRP A 122 7.59 11.43 8.86
C TRP A 122 6.26 12.17 8.71
N LEU A 123 5.32 11.59 7.96
CA LEU A 123 4.03 12.23 7.71
C LEU A 123 3.21 12.48 8.99
N ASP A 124 3.37 11.64 10.02
CA ASP A 124 2.71 11.80 11.31
C ASP A 124 3.46 12.75 12.27
N ARG A 125 4.47 13.46 11.77
CA ARG A 125 5.29 14.42 12.53
C ARG A 125 5.48 15.70 11.72
N GLU A 126 6.56 15.75 10.96
CA GLU A 126 7.01 16.92 10.21
C GLU A 126 7.70 16.49 8.91
N LEU A 127 7.49 17.29 7.86
CA LEU A 127 8.21 17.23 6.60
C LEU A 127 9.07 18.50 6.46
N PRO A 128 10.39 18.42 6.68
CA PRO A 128 11.29 19.55 6.46
C PRO A 128 11.13 20.13 5.04
N GLY A 129 10.89 21.44 4.97
CA GLY A 129 10.58 22.15 3.73
C GLY A 129 9.12 22.58 3.60
N TRP A 130 8.23 22.03 4.42
CA TRP A 130 6.81 22.40 4.48
C TRP A 130 6.40 22.71 5.91
N SER A 131 5.47 23.64 6.07
CA SER A 131 4.86 23.88 7.38
C SER A 131 3.96 22.71 7.78
N HIS A 132 3.81 22.50 9.10
CA HIS A 132 2.88 21.50 9.62
C HIS A 132 1.45 21.69 9.07
N ARG A 133 1.03 22.95 8.88
CA ARG A 133 -0.27 23.25 8.27
C ARG A 133 -0.40 22.74 6.83
N GLN A 134 0.64 22.90 6.00
CA GLN A 134 0.60 22.39 4.63
C GLN A 134 0.52 20.87 4.59
N LEU A 135 1.25 20.19 5.47
CA LEU A 135 1.17 18.74 5.61
C LEU A 135 -0.24 18.29 6.02
N GLU A 136 -0.84 18.95 7.02
CA GLU A 136 -2.21 18.63 7.44
C GLU A 136 -3.26 18.92 6.35
N GLU A 137 -3.09 19.99 5.57
CA GLU A 137 -3.97 20.30 4.43
C GLU A 137 -3.85 19.24 3.32
N SER A 138 -2.63 18.74 3.04
CA SER A 138 -2.38 17.66 2.09
C SER A 138 -2.96 16.32 2.58
N LEU A 139 -2.74 15.97 3.86
CA LEU A 139 -3.35 14.78 4.46
C LEU A 139 -4.88 14.86 4.47
N LYS A 140 -5.44 16.05 4.75
CA LYS A 140 -6.89 16.29 4.65
C LYS A 140 -7.40 16.07 3.24
N LEU A 141 -6.69 16.56 2.22
CA LEU A 141 -7.03 16.31 0.82
C LEU A 141 -7.09 14.80 0.53
N VAL A 142 -6.09 14.04 0.97
CA VAL A 142 -6.09 12.57 0.81
C VAL A 142 -7.29 11.94 1.52
N ARG A 143 -7.54 12.30 2.79
CA ARG A 143 -8.66 11.77 3.59
C ARG A 143 -10.03 12.05 2.98
N GLU A 144 -10.24 13.24 2.43
CA GLU A 144 -11.56 13.66 1.96
C GLU A 144 -11.81 13.34 0.48
N LEU A 145 -10.79 13.44 -0.36
CA LEU A 145 -10.94 13.29 -1.82
C LEU A 145 -10.49 11.92 -2.33
N MET A 146 -9.37 11.41 -1.83
CA MET A 146 -8.79 10.16 -2.36
C MET A 146 -9.42 8.93 -1.71
N VAL A 147 -9.45 8.85 -0.38
CA VAL A 147 -9.96 7.69 0.36
C VAL A 147 -11.34 7.15 -0.11
N PRO A 148 -12.32 7.96 -0.54
CA PRO A 148 -13.60 7.44 -1.01
C PRO A 148 -13.52 6.47 -2.21
N ASN A 149 -12.50 6.62 -3.06
CA ASN A 149 -12.31 5.83 -4.27
C ASN A 149 -11.00 5.02 -4.30
N TRP A 150 -10.13 5.23 -3.31
CA TRP A 150 -8.78 4.70 -3.29
C TRP A 150 -8.44 4.04 -1.96
N ASP A 151 -7.96 2.81 -2.02
CA ASP A 151 -7.37 2.12 -0.89
C ASP A 151 -5.97 2.67 -0.63
N ILE A 152 -5.72 3.17 0.58
CA ILE A 152 -4.43 3.74 0.95
C ILE A 152 -3.53 2.65 1.52
N HIS A 153 -2.38 2.44 0.90
CA HIS A 153 -1.35 1.51 1.40
C HIS A 153 -0.03 2.23 1.66
N PRO A 154 0.77 1.78 2.64
CA PRO A 154 2.16 2.12 2.67
C PRO A 154 2.89 1.33 1.58
N GLU A 155 3.97 1.92 1.08
CA GLU A 155 4.95 1.21 0.25
C GLU A 155 6.26 1.07 1.03
N MET A 156 6.12 0.33 2.12
CA MET A 156 7.06 0.26 3.25
C MET A 156 7.23 1.62 3.94
N ILE A 157 8.35 1.85 4.64
CA ILE A 157 8.51 3.05 5.46
C ILE A 157 8.96 4.23 4.60
N THR A 158 9.91 4.02 3.68
CA THR A 158 10.54 5.12 2.94
C THR A 158 10.53 4.96 1.42
N HIS A 159 10.15 3.78 0.94
CA HIS A 159 10.36 3.27 -0.41
C HIS A 159 11.85 3.25 -0.86
N THR A 160 12.79 3.65 0.00
CA THR A 160 14.20 3.85 -0.37
C THR A 160 15.10 3.10 0.59
N ARG A 161 15.54 3.72 1.69
CA ARG A 161 16.49 3.14 2.63
C ARG A 161 15.77 2.43 3.76
N VAL A 162 16.29 1.28 4.15
CA VAL A 162 15.77 0.54 5.29
C VAL A 162 15.99 1.33 6.57
N ILE A 163 14.93 1.48 7.38
CA ILE A 163 14.99 2.09 8.70
C ILE A 163 15.36 1.04 9.74
N ASP A 164 16.44 1.27 10.48
CA ASP A 164 16.71 0.52 11.70
C ASP A 164 15.71 0.95 12.79
N LEU A 165 14.76 0.08 13.10
CA LEU A 165 13.72 0.34 14.11
C LEU A 165 14.29 0.58 15.51
N LYS A 166 15.51 0.11 15.82
CA LYS A 166 16.14 0.32 17.13
C LYS A 166 16.63 1.76 17.29
N THR A 167 17.12 2.34 16.20
CA THR A 167 17.72 3.69 16.21
C THR A 167 16.80 4.75 15.63
N GLY A 168 15.76 4.35 14.88
CA GLY A 168 14.87 5.24 14.14
C GLY A 168 15.54 5.92 12.95
N ARG A 169 16.67 5.39 12.47
CA ARG A 169 17.50 5.99 11.40
C ARG A 169 17.68 5.01 10.24
N PRO A 170 17.89 5.50 9.02
CA PRO A 170 18.28 4.62 7.92
C PRO A 170 19.65 3.98 8.22
N PHE A 171 19.87 2.75 7.75
CA PHE A 171 21.20 2.12 7.84
C PHE A 171 22.26 3.01 7.19
N GLY A 172 23.45 3.12 7.81
CA GLY A 172 24.48 4.09 7.44
C GLY A 172 24.93 4.01 5.99
N ASP A 173 25.23 2.81 5.50
CA ASP A 173 25.64 2.58 4.12
C ASP A 173 24.45 2.74 3.16
N ILE A 174 24.71 3.31 1.98
CA ILE A 174 23.74 3.38 0.88
C ILE A 174 24.25 2.44 -0.23
N ASN A 175 23.74 1.21 -0.23
CA ASN A 175 24.05 0.19 -1.22
C ASN A 175 22.81 -0.66 -1.47
N ALA A 176 22.83 -1.51 -2.51
CA ALA A 176 21.71 -2.37 -2.87
C ALA A 176 21.09 -3.15 -1.69
N GLY A 177 21.90 -3.58 -0.71
CA GLY A 177 21.44 -4.36 0.44
C GLY A 177 20.80 -3.54 1.56
N THR A 178 20.99 -2.22 1.58
CA THR A 178 20.39 -1.32 2.59
C THR A 178 19.17 -0.56 2.05
N MET A 179 18.67 -0.93 0.87
CA MET A 179 17.45 -0.40 0.28
C MET A 179 16.24 -1.30 0.58
N GLU A 180 15.08 -0.72 0.84
CA GLU A 180 13.81 -1.44 1.07
C GLU A 180 13.46 -2.33 -0.12
N ASN A 181 13.80 -1.94 -1.35
CA ASN A 181 13.62 -2.76 -2.55
C ASN A 181 14.38 -4.10 -2.50
N SER A 182 15.24 -4.31 -1.53
CA SER A 182 15.95 -5.57 -1.32
C SER A 182 15.84 -6.09 0.11
N TYR A 183 15.07 -5.43 0.99
CA TYR A 183 14.94 -5.86 2.37
C TYR A 183 14.01 -7.08 2.52
N PRO A 184 14.32 -8.06 3.38
CA PRO A 184 15.58 -8.24 4.11
C PRO A 184 16.67 -8.90 3.26
N GLN A 185 17.94 -8.66 3.62
CA GLN A 185 19.10 -9.32 2.99
C GLN A 185 19.47 -10.67 3.61
N GLU A 186 18.90 -10.97 4.76
CA GLU A 186 19.06 -12.23 5.50
C GLU A 186 17.70 -12.81 5.83
N ASP A 187 17.67 -14.04 6.31
CA ASP A 187 16.44 -14.62 6.82
C ASP A 187 15.98 -13.83 8.07
N LYS A 188 14.68 -13.51 8.12
CA LYS A 188 14.05 -12.80 9.24
C LYS A 188 12.91 -13.63 9.80
N SER A 189 12.67 -13.52 11.10
CA SER A 189 11.46 -14.08 11.70
C SER A 189 10.20 -13.36 11.18
N VAL A 190 9.04 -13.99 11.34
CA VAL A 190 7.75 -13.36 11.06
C VAL A 190 7.60 -12.10 11.91
N ASP A 191 7.87 -12.19 13.21
CA ASP A 191 7.80 -11.06 14.15
C ASP A 191 8.67 -9.87 13.73
N GLU A 192 9.93 -10.10 13.32
CA GLU A 192 10.80 -9.01 12.85
C GLU A 192 10.24 -8.32 11.60
N LEU A 193 9.71 -9.10 10.66
CA LEU A 193 9.12 -8.57 9.43
C LEU A 193 7.80 -7.84 9.73
N ALA A 194 6.95 -8.41 10.58
CA ALA A 194 5.67 -7.83 11.00
C ALA A 194 5.89 -6.50 11.74
N ASN A 195 6.90 -6.41 12.62
CA ASN A 195 7.26 -5.17 13.30
C ASN A 195 7.69 -4.06 12.32
N TYR A 196 8.42 -4.41 11.26
CA TYR A 196 8.81 -3.47 10.21
C TYR A 196 7.61 -2.94 9.44
N LEU A 197 6.72 -3.83 9.02
CA LEU A 197 5.46 -3.47 8.35
C LEU A 197 4.56 -2.63 9.26
N ALA A 198 4.42 -3.03 10.52
CA ALA A 198 3.62 -2.32 11.51
C ALA A 198 4.12 -0.90 11.77
N TYR A 199 5.44 -0.65 11.66
CA TYR A 199 5.99 0.71 11.79
C TYR A 199 5.45 1.63 10.69
N ALA A 200 5.46 1.19 9.42
CA ALA A 200 4.89 1.94 8.31
C ALA A 200 3.38 2.18 8.50
N LEU A 201 2.65 1.13 8.89
CA LEU A 201 1.21 1.17 9.12
C LEU A 201 0.83 2.12 10.26
N ARG A 202 1.59 2.16 11.35
CA ARG A 202 1.32 3.05 12.49
C ARG A 202 1.43 4.53 12.11
N ILE A 203 2.37 4.89 11.24
CA ILE A 203 2.48 6.27 10.74
C ILE A 203 1.21 6.65 9.97
N LEU A 204 0.74 5.79 9.06
CA LEU A 204 -0.51 6.05 8.34
C LEU A 204 -1.71 6.12 9.28
N LYS A 205 -1.75 5.27 10.31
CA LYS A 205 -2.81 5.28 11.33
C LYS A 205 -2.83 6.59 12.11
N ASN A 206 -1.65 7.10 12.48
CA ASN A 206 -1.50 8.39 13.16
C ASN A 206 -1.91 9.56 12.25
N CYS A 207 -1.80 9.41 10.93
CA CYS A 207 -2.33 10.36 9.94
C CYS A 207 -3.84 10.21 9.70
N GLU A 208 -4.53 9.34 10.44
CA GLU A 208 -5.96 9.03 10.29
C GLU A 208 -6.32 8.45 8.91
N LEU A 209 -5.36 7.81 8.24
CA LEU A 209 -5.58 7.15 6.96
C LEU A 209 -6.02 5.70 7.19
N PRO A 210 -7.15 5.25 6.61
CA PRO A 210 -7.55 3.85 6.68
C PRO A 210 -6.60 3.00 5.82
N CYS A 211 -6.31 1.79 6.27
CA CYS A 211 -5.43 0.87 5.56
C CYS A 211 -5.83 -0.57 5.86
N GLU A 212 -5.89 -1.40 4.82
CA GLU A 212 -6.25 -2.82 4.92
C GLU A 212 -5.18 -3.74 4.29
N GLY A 213 -4.06 -3.17 3.86
CA GLY A 213 -3.01 -3.90 3.19
C GLY A 213 -1.71 -3.12 3.05
N ILE A 214 -0.75 -3.70 2.33
CA ILE A 214 0.55 -3.06 2.04
C ILE A 214 0.92 -3.25 0.57
N THR A 215 1.84 -2.43 0.07
CA THR A 215 2.53 -2.67 -1.20
C THR A 215 4.01 -2.84 -0.94
N THR A 216 4.63 -3.85 -1.57
CA THR A 216 6.06 -4.10 -1.40
C THR A 216 6.86 -3.47 -2.54
N PRO A 217 7.89 -2.66 -2.27
CA PRO A 217 8.72 -2.09 -3.31
C PRO A 217 9.65 -3.14 -3.89
N GLY A 218 9.64 -3.29 -5.21
CA GLY A 218 10.54 -4.16 -5.96
C GLY A 218 10.77 -5.54 -5.32
N GLY A 219 11.98 -5.80 -4.87
CA GLY A 219 12.40 -7.06 -4.28
C GLY A 219 12.12 -7.24 -2.78
N PHE A 220 11.41 -6.32 -2.13
CA PHE A 220 11.10 -6.43 -0.69
C PHE A 220 10.43 -7.78 -0.36
N GLY A 221 10.91 -8.46 0.66
CA GLY A 221 10.41 -9.78 1.09
C GLY A 221 10.88 -10.96 0.24
N ASN A 222 11.68 -10.76 -0.81
CA ASN A 222 12.07 -11.86 -1.72
C ASN A 222 12.82 -13.02 -1.03
N ARG A 223 13.59 -12.75 0.03
CA ARG A 223 14.30 -13.79 0.80
C ARG A 223 13.44 -14.49 1.84
N VAL A 224 12.23 -13.96 2.10
CA VAL A 224 11.32 -14.42 3.15
C VAL A 224 9.88 -14.58 2.62
N LYS A 225 9.73 -14.93 1.33
CA LYS A 225 8.43 -15.00 0.65
C LYS A 225 7.40 -15.86 1.39
N THR A 226 7.83 -16.99 1.96
CA THR A 226 6.95 -17.91 2.71
C THR A 226 6.48 -17.33 4.05
N LYS A 227 7.19 -16.34 4.59
CA LYS A 227 6.88 -15.67 5.87
C LYS A 227 6.11 -14.36 5.66
N LEU A 228 6.25 -13.73 4.49
CA LEU A 228 5.64 -12.45 4.18
C LEU A 228 4.10 -12.43 4.37
N PRO A 229 3.31 -13.42 3.89
CA PRO A 229 1.87 -13.43 4.11
C PRO A 229 1.46 -13.39 5.58
N GLN A 230 2.15 -14.16 6.43
CA GLN A 230 1.89 -14.19 7.87
C GLN A 230 2.29 -12.86 8.54
N ALA A 231 3.44 -12.29 8.16
CA ALA A 231 3.89 -11.02 8.70
C ALA A 231 2.96 -9.85 8.32
N VAL A 232 2.44 -9.83 7.08
CA VAL A 232 1.42 -8.87 6.65
C VAL A 232 0.14 -9.05 7.46
N PHE A 233 -0.33 -10.29 7.62
CA PHE A 233 -1.53 -10.59 8.39
C PHE A 233 -1.43 -10.04 9.82
N GLU A 234 -0.35 -10.38 10.53
CA GLU A 234 -0.11 -9.92 11.89
C GLU A 234 0.00 -8.40 11.98
N ALA A 235 0.83 -7.77 11.13
CA ALA A 235 1.05 -6.33 11.17
C ALA A 235 -0.23 -5.51 10.91
N VAL A 236 -0.99 -5.86 9.86
CA VAL A 236 -2.21 -5.12 9.49
C VAL A 236 -3.31 -5.35 10.53
N ARG A 237 -3.48 -6.59 11.00
CA ARG A 237 -4.46 -6.90 12.04
C ARG A 237 -4.13 -6.21 13.36
N ASP A 238 -2.88 -6.20 13.78
CA ASP A 238 -2.46 -5.57 15.04
C ASP A 238 -2.64 -4.04 15.01
N VAL A 239 -2.38 -3.41 13.85
CA VAL A 239 -2.49 -1.95 13.73
C VAL A 239 -3.93 -1.51 13.44
N TYR A 240 -4.64 -2.17 12.53
CA TYR A 240 -5.95 -1.73 12.03
C TYR A 240 -7.13 -2.64 12.39
N GLY A 241 -6.89 -3.83 12.92
CA GLY A 241 -7.96 -4.79 13.24
C GLY A 241 -8.59 -5.43 12.00
N THR A 242 -7.94 -5.37 10.84
CA THR A 242 -8.46 -5.93 9.58
C THR A 242 -8.52 -7.46 9.65
N ASP A 243 -9.70 -8.03 9.36
CA ASP A 243 -9.91 -9.48 9.39
C ASP A 243 -9.26 -10.22 8.21
N LEU A 244 -9.28 -9.59 7.03
CA LEU A 244 -8.69 -10.11 5.81
C LEU A 244 -7.71 -9.09 5.21
N PRO A 245 -6.49 -8.97 5.75
CA PRO A 245 -5.44 -8.16 5.16
C PRO A 245 -5.05 -8.65 3.77
N HIS A 246 -4.53 -7.74 2.95
CA HIS A 246 -4.00 -8.07 1.62
C HIS A 246 -2.66 -7.38 1.36
N PHE A 247 -1.96 -7.80 0.31
CA PHE A 247 -0.73 -7.14 -0.11
C PHE A 247 -0.50 -7.25 -1.61
N PHE A 248 0.24 -6.29 -2.16
CA PHE A 248 0.72 -6.31 -3.54
C PHE A 248 2.21 -6.64 -3.57
N LYS A 249 2.57 -7.74 -4.23
CA LYS A 249 3.95 -8.23 -4.34
C LYS A 249 4.33 -8.75 -5.72
N TYR A 250 3.42 -9.46 -6.38
CA TYR A 250 3.69 -10.11 -7.66
C TYR A 250 3.10 -9.31 -8.81
N VAL A 251 3.85 -9.25 -9.91
CA VAL A 251 3.37 -8.76 -11.20
C VAL A 251 3.04 -9.98 -12.04
N SER A 252 1.85 -9.97 -12.61
CA SER A 252 1.30 -10.99 -13.48
C SER A 252 1.26 -10.40 -14.89
N ASP A 253 1.89 -11.06 -15.86
CA ASP A 253 2.05 -10.55 -17.23
C ASP A 253 1.38 -11.48 -18.26
N GLY A 254 0.88 -10.89 -19.35
CA GLY A 254 0.30 -11.66 -20.46
C GLY A 254 -1.02 -12.36 -20.10
N ASP A 255 -1.05 -13.68 -20.27
CA ASP A 255 -2.24 -14.52 -20.03
C ASP A 255 -2.33 -15.04 -18.57
N GLU A 256 -1.43 -14.59 -17.69
CA GLU A 256 -1.48 -14.92 -16.27
C GLU A 256 -2.72 -14.31 -15.59
N SER A 257 -3.27 -15.01 -14.59
CA SER A 257 -4.43 -14.50 -13.86
C SER A 257 -4.02 -13.32 -12.98
N ALA A 258 -4.84 -12.26 -13.00
CA ALA A 258 -4.75 -11.14 -12.07
C ALA A 258 -5.70 -11.31 -10.86
N GLU A 259 -6.35 -12.47 -10.72
CA GLU A 259 -7.23 -12.74 -9.59
C GLU A 259 -6.44 -12.80 -8.28
N PRO A 260 -6.97 -12.23 -7.18
CA PRO A 260 -6.35 -12.32 -5.87
C PRO A 260 -6.15 -13.79 -5.45
N THR A 261 -4.94 -14.12 -5.00
CA THR A 261 -4.60 -15.47 -4.51
C THR A 261 -4.56 -15.49 -2.99
N LEU A 262 -5.16 -16.52 -2.38
CA LEU A 262 -5.08 -16.74 -0.94
C LEU A 262 -3.75 -17.42 -0.58
N GLU A 263 -2.78 -16.66 -0.08
CA GLU A 263 -1.47 -17.20 0.30
C GLU A 263 -1.40 -17.75 1.73
N ARG A 264 -2.30 -17.29 2.61
CA ARG A 264 -2.37 -17.79 3.99
C ARG A 264 -3.80 -17.79 4.47
N TRP A 265 -4.23 -18.93 5.01
CA TRP A 265 -5.47 -19.07 5.75
C TRP A 265 -5.13 -19.50 7.16
N LYS A 266 -5.69 -18.82 8.17
CA LYS A 266 -5.60 -19.31 9.54
C LYS A 266 -6.61 -20.46 9.67
N HIS A 267 -6.13 -21.69 9.78
CA HIS A 267 -6.94 -22.73 10.40
C HIS A 267 -6.86 -22.45 11.90
N ASP A 268 -7.98 -22.15 12.54
CA ASP A 268 -8.03 -22.19 14.00
C ASP A 268 -7.82 -23.66 14.40
N SER A 269 -6.57 -24.03 14.61
CA SER A 269 -6.24 -25.15 15.49
C SER A 269 -6.45 -24.64 16.91
N THR A 270 -7.68 -24.73 17.37
CA THR A 270 -7.94 -24.90 18.80
C THR A 270 -7.35 -26.25 19.20
N ASP A 271 -6.69 -26.25 20.36
CA ASP A 271 -6.14 -27.41 21.08
C ASP A 271 -7.05 -28.65 21.06
#